data_AF-V5DY09-F1
#
_entry.id   AF-V5DY09-F1
#
_cell.length_a   1.000
_cell.length_b   1.000
_cell.length_c   1.000
_cell.angle_alpha   90.00
_cell.angle_beta   90.00
_cell.angle_gamma   90.00
#
_symmetry.space_group_name_H-M   'P 1'
#
loop_
_entity.id
_entity.type
_entity.pdbx_description
1 polymer ?
#
loop_
_entity_poly.entity_id
_entity_poly.type
_entity_poly.pdbx_seq_one_letter_code
_entity_poly.pdbx_strand_id
1 'polypeptide(L)'
;MAFVVTENCIKCKFTDCVDVCPVDCFHQGPNFLVIDPDECIDCTLCEPECPANAIFAEDEVPEGQEQFIQLNAELSKLWPVITEVTKPLPDADDWNGKPGKLELLEK
;
A
#
# COMPACT_ATOMS: atom_id res chain seq x y z
N MET A 1 10.87 1.78 -12.07
CA MET A 1 9.50 1.26 -12.03
C MET A 1 9.20 1.04 -10.57
N ALA A 2 8.01 1.41 -10.10
CA ALA A 2 7.68 1.33 -8.69
C ALA A 2 6.64 0.24 -8.43
N PHE A 3 6.59 -0.24 -7.21
CA PHE A 3 5.43 -0.98 -6.71
C PHE A 3 4.38 0.01 -6.22
N VAL A 4 3.12 -0.38 -6.33
CA VAL A 4 1.96 0.47 -6.05
C VAL A 4 1.01 -0.26 -5.13
N VAL A 5 0.63 0.39 -4.02
CA VAL A 5 -0.42 -0.12 -3.14
C VAL A 5 -1.79 0.30 -3.69
N THR A 6 -2.72 -0.64 -3.82
CA THR A 6 -4.03 -0.46 -4.45
C THR A 6 -5.20 -0.64 -3.46
N GLU A 7 -6.44 -0.60 -3.95
CA GLU A 7 -7.65 -0.40 -3.15
C GLU A 7 -7.77 -1.36 -1.95
N ASN A 8 -7.37 -2.62 -2.12
CA ASN A 8 -7.65 -3.63 -1.10
C ASN A 8 -6.85 -3.43 0.20
N CYS A 9 -5.82 -2.57 0.23
CA CYS A 9 -5.13 -2.22 1.47
C CYS A 9 -5.98 -1.30 2.37
N ILE A 10 -6.88 -0.48 1.80
CA ILE A 10 -7.70 0.47 2.57
C ILE A 10 -8.58 -0.31 3.57
N LYS A 11 -8.58 0.15 4.83
CA LYS A 11 -9.23 -0.50 5.99
C LYS A 11 -8.68 -1.87 6.38
N CYS A 12 -7.71 -2.42 5.65
CA CYS A 12 -6.98 -3.63 6.05
C CYS A 12 -5.69 -3.25 6.77
N LYS A 13 -4.78 -2.58 6.05
CA LYS A 13 -3.52 -2.04 6.58
C LYS A 13 -2.78 -3.05 7.48
N PHE A 14 -2.46 -4.22 6.92
CA PHE A 14 -1.78 -5.30 7.67
C PHE A 14 -0.33 -4.97 8.03
N THR A 15 0.35 -4.19 7.18
CA THR A 15 1.73 -3.67 7.36
C THR A 15 2.88 -4.67 7.25
N ASP A 16 2.62 -5.95 6.93
CA ASP A 16 3.66 -6.99 6.71
C ASP A 16 4.66 -6.61 5.62
N CYS A 17 4.19 -5.89 4.59
CA CYS A 17 5.01 -5.40 3.48
C CYS A 17 6.20 -4.51 3.89
N VAL A 18 6.13 -3.90 5.08
CA VAL A 18 7.18 -3.02 5.60
C VAL A 18 8.41 -3.81 6.05
N ASP A 19 8.23 -5.01 6.61
CA ASP A 19 9.34 -5.82 7.17
C ASP A 19 10.36 -6.25 6.12
N VAL A 20 9.91 -6.36 4.86
CA VAL A 20 10.72 -6.85 3.75
C VAL A 20 11.23 -5.74 2.83
N CYS A 21 10.90 -4.47 3.10
CA CYS A 21 11.33 -3.35 2.26
C CYS A 21 12.77 -2.95 2.58
N PRO A 22 13.74 -3.15 1.66
CA PRO A 22 15.16 -2.90 1.95
C PRO A 22 15.55 -1.41 1.99
N VAL A 23 14.65 -0.52 1.58
CA VAL A 23 14.87 0.92 1.40
C VAL A 23 13.87 1.77 2.18
N ASP A 24 13.03 1.15 3.02
CA ASP A 24 12.06 1.85 3.89
C ASP A 24 11.10 2.81 3.17
N CYS A 25 10.77 2.55 1.89
CA CYS A 25 9.98 3.48 1.06
C CYS A 25 8.46 3.43 1.29
N PHE A 26 7.99 2.90 2.43
CA PHE A 26 6.56 2.88 2.77
C PHE A 26 6.19 4.08 3.63
N HIS A 27 5.06 4.71 3.30
CA HIS A 27 4.49 5.82 4.06
C HIS A 27 3.10 5.47 4.58
N GLN A 28 2.78 5.93 5.78
CA GLN A 28 1.61 5.50 6.53
C GLN A 28 0.57 6.61 6.70
N GLY A 29 -0.64 6.34 6.22
CA GLY A 29 -1.85 7.09 6.56
C GLY A 29 -2.66 6.43 7.67
N PRO A 30 -3.80 7.01 8.04
CA PRO A 30 -4.68 6.46 9.08
C PRO A 30 -5.13 5.03 8.76
N ASN A 31 -5.57 4.77 7.52
CA ASN A 31 -6.18 3.50 7.14
C ASN A 31 -5.63 2.87 5.84
N PHE A 32 -4.48 3.34 5.36
CA PHE A 32 -3.84 2.91 4.12
C PHE A 32 -2.31 3.11 4.20
N LEU A 33 -1.56 2.38 3.37
CA LEU A 33 -0.12 2.57 3.15
C LEU A 33 0.11 2.94 1.68
N VAL A 34 1.17 3.69 1.41
CA VAL A 34 1.65 3.98 0.05
C VAL A 34 3.14 3.73 -0.07
N ILE A 35 3.58 3.49 -1.30
CA ILE A 35 5.00 3.34 -1.66
C ILE A 35 5.48 4.64 -2.32
N ASP A 36 6.62 5.15 -1.89
CA ASP A 36 7.28 6.25 -2.60
C ASP A 36 7.93 5.72 -3.90
N PRO A 37 7.50 6.21 -5.07
CA PRO A 37 8.02 5.72 -6.35
C PRO A 37 9.45 6.18 -6.65
N ASP A 38 9.93 7.25 -6.02
CA ASP A 38 11.30 7.77 -6.21
C ASP A 38 12.32 6.96 -5.38
N GLU A 39 11.87 6.34 -4.28
CA GLU A 39 12.70 5.49 -3.41
C GLU A 39 12.57 3.99 -3.70
N CYS A 40 11.46 3.55 -4.27
CA CYS A 40 11.25 2.14 -4.62
C CYS A 40 12.30 1.66 -5.64
N ILE A 41 12.97 0.55 -5.31
CA ILE A 41 14.02 -0.05 -6.16
C ILE A 41 13.56 -1.30 -6.93
N ASP A 42 12.25 -1.53 -7.03
CA ASP A 42 11.68 -2.61 -7.85
C ASP A 42 12.18 -4.03 -7.46
N CYS A 43 12.32 -4.30 -6.15
CA CYS A 43 12.89 -5.55 -5.65
C CYS A 43 11.91 -6.72 -5.52
N THR A 44 10.62 -6.49 -5.77
CA THR A 44 9.51 -7.47 -5.75
C THR A 44 9.24 -8.20 -4.42
N LEU A 45 9.93 -7.84 -3.33
CA LEU A 45 9.78 -8.54 -2.04
C LEU A 45 8.45 -8.28 -1.34
N CYS A 46 7.88 -7.08 -1.48
CA CYS A 46 6.69 -6.67 -0.74
C CYS A 46 5.37 -7.22 -1.28
N GLU A 47 5.31 -7.56 -2.56
CA GLU A 47 4.11 -8.10 -3.22
C GLU A 47 3.59 -9.40 -2.58
N PRO A 48 4.39 -10.49 -2.46
CA PRO A 48 3.92 -11.75 -1.89
C PRO A 48 3.61 -11.67 -0.39
N GLU A 49 4.13 -10.67 0.31
CA GLU A 49 3.93 -10.51 1.76
C GLU A 49 2.61 -9.83 2.10
N CYS A 50 1.93 -9.18 1.15
CA CYS A 50 0.70 -8.46 1.43
C CYS A 50 -0.49 -9.45 1.58
N PRO A 51 -1.09 -9.63 2.78
CA PRO A 51 -2.22 -10.55 2.95
C PRO A 51 -3.50 -10.10 2.22
N ALA A 52 -3.55 -8.83 1.81
CA ALA A 52 -4.63 -8.27 1.00
C ALA A 52 -4.40 -8.40 -0.51
N ASN A 53 -3.26 -8.93 -0.97
CA ASN A 53 -2.86 -8.93 -2.39
C ASN A 53 -3.09 -7.55 -3.04
N ALA A 54 -2.65 -6.50 -2.34
CA ALA A 54 -2.94 -5.11 -2.68
C ALA A 54 -1.72 -4.37 -3.22
N ILE A 55 -0.66 -5.07 -3.60
CA ILE A 55 0.59 -4.49 -4.06
C ILE A 55 0.87 -5.07 -5.44
N PHE A 56 1.15 -4.20 -6.41
CA PHE A 56 1.38 -4.58 -7.80
C PHE A 56 2.56 -3.79 -8.36
N ALA A 57 3.27 -4.35 -9.34
CA ALA A 57 4.15 -3.53 -10.18
C ALA A 57 3.32 -2.47 -10.91
N GLU A 58 3.88 -1.28 -11.15
CA GLU A 58 3.18 -0.15 -11.77
C GLU A 58 2.50 -0.51 -13.12
N ASP A 59 3.14 -1.35 -13.93
CA ASP A 59 2.63 -1.82 -15.22
C ASP A 59 1.68 -3.03 -15.12
N GLU A 60 1.53 -3.60 -13.93
CA GLU A 60 0.63 -4.72 -13.63
C GLU A 60 -0.56 -4.29 -12.73
N VAL A 61 -0.70 -3.00 -12.45
CA VAL A 61 -1.85 -2.46 -11.72
C VAL A 61 -3.15 -2.87 -12.44
N PRO A 62 -4.13 -3.48 -11.73
CA PRO A 62 -5.36 -3.94 -12.35
C PRO A 62 -6.16 -2.81 -13.02
N GLU A 63 -6.85 -3.14 -14.11
CA GLU A 63 -7.70 -2.19 -14.85
C GLU A 63 -8.72 -1.50 -13.91
N GLY A 64 -8.79 -0.18 -13.98
CA GLY A 64 -9.65 0.65 -13.13
C GLY A 64 -9.02 1.07 -11.79
N GLN A 65 -7.78 0.64 -11.50
CA GLN A 65 -7.03 1.03 -10.30
C GLN A 65 -5.79 1.90 -10.61
N GLU A 66 -5.62 2.36 -11.84
CA GLU A 66 -4.46 3.14 -12.30
C GLU A 66 -4.28 4.46 -11.52
N GLN A 67 -5.38 5.01 -11.00
CA GLN A 67 -5.36 6.20 -10.12
C GLN A 67 -4.51 6.00 -8.85
N PHE A 68 -4.29 4.76 -8.41
CA PHE A 68 -3.45 4.48 -7.25
C PHE A 68 -1.97 4.79 -7.51
N ILE A 69 -1.50 4.78 -8.76
CA ILE A 69 -0.11 5.14 -9.10
C ILE A 69 0.17 6.58 -8.66
N GLN A 70 -0.65 7.52 -9.13
CA GLN A 70 -0.54 8.93 -8.76
C GLN A 70 -0.83 9.16 -7.27
N LEU A 71 -1.80 8.44 -6.71
CA LEU A 71 -2.15 8.56 -5.29
C LEU A 71 -0.99 8.16 -4.37
N ASN A 72 -0.25 7.11 -4.71
CA ASN A 72 0.93 6.67 -3.95
C ASN A 72 2.01 7.77 -3.97
N ALA A 73 2.32 8.30 -5.16
CA ALA A 73 3.29 9.37 -5.35
C ALA A 73 2.94 10.69 -4.64
N GLU A 74 1.65 10.99 -4.49
CA GLU A 74 1.17 12.19 -3.80
C GLU A 74 1.21 12.03 -2.28
N LEU A 75 0.73 10.88 -1.78
CA LEU A 75 0.62 10.65 -0.34
C LEU A 75 1.95 10.31 0.30
N SER A 76 2.92 9.72 -0.42
CA SER A 76 4.27 9.49 0.12
C SER A 76 4.95 10.80 0.55
N LYS A 77 4.67 11.89 -0.17
CA LYS A 77 5.21 13.23 0.14
C LYS A 77 4.58 13.88 1.38
N LEU A 78 3.43 13.39 1.82
CA LEU A 78 2.63 13.98 2.90
C LEU A 78 2.65 13.15 4.18
N TRP A 79 2.68 11.83 4.03
CA TRP A 79 2.59 10.90 5.15
C TRP A 79 3.96 10.53 5.71
N PRO A 80 4.05 10.23 7.02
CA PRO A 80 5.30 9.79 7.63
C PRO A 80 5.72 8.41 7.10
N VAL A 81 7.03 8.19 7.04
CA VAL A 81 7.62 6.87 6.77
C VAL A 81 7.25 5.89 7.88
N ILE A 82 6.98 4.64 7.51
CA ILE A 82 6.82 3.51 8.42
C ILE A 82 7.89 2.46 8.12
N THR A 83 8.61 2.02 9.17
CA THR A 83 9.72 1.06 9.06
C THR A 83 9.52 -0.17 9.95
N GLU A 84 8.43 -0.24 10.70
CA GLU A 84 8.14 -1.35 11.62
C GLU A 84 6.72 -1.86 11.41
N VAL A 85 6.54 -3.19 11.48
CA VAL A 85 5.23 -3.83 11.42
C VAL A 85 4.39 -3.41 12.63
N THR A 86 3.16 -3.04 12.36
CA THR A 86 2.16 -2.71 13.38
C THR A 86 1.00 -3.69 13.32
N LYS A 87 0.14 -3.68 14.34
CA LYS A 87 -1.07 -4.51 14.30
C LYS A 87 -1.97 -4.05 13.14
N PRO A 88 -2.57 -4.98 12.39
CA PRO A 88 -3.61 -4.66 11.42
C PRO A 88 -4.75 -3.87 12.07
N LEU A 89 -5.56 -3.20 11.24
CA LEU A 89 -6.76 -2.54 11.75
C LEU A 89 -7.73 -3.58 12.38
N PRO A 90 -8.52 -3.20 13.40
CA PRO A 90 -9.35 -4.16 14.15
C PRO A 90 -10.26 -5.04 13.29
N ASP A 91 -10.79 -4.48 12.19
CA ASP A 91 -11.73 -5.16 11.30
C ASP A 91 -11.08 -5.53 9.95
N ALA A 92 -9.74 -5.64 9.89
CA ALA A 92 -9.00 -5.83 8.64
C ALA A 92 -9.47 -7.04 7.83
N ASP A 93 -9.74 -8.16 8.50
CA ASP A 93 -10.23 -9.40 7.87
C ASP A 93 -11.63 -9.22 7.28
N ASP A 94 -12.50 -8.43 7.93
CA ASP A 94 -13.83 -8.13 7.42
C ASP A 94 -13.80 -7.24 6.17
N TRP A 95 -12.75 -6.42 6.01
CA TRP A 95 -12.58 -5.52 4.88
C TRP A 95 -11.77 -6.12 3.73
N ASN A 96 -11.07 -7.23 3.95
CA ASN A 96 -10.25 -7.86 2.94
C ASN A 96 -11.11 -8.41 1.80
N GLY A 97 -10.83 -7.98 0.57
CA GLY A 97 -11.55 -8.40 -0.64
C GLY A 97 -12.84 -7.63 -0.92
N LYS A 98 -13.24 -6.67 -0.08
CA LYS A 98 -14.39 -5.80 -0.36
C LYS A 98 -14.00 -4.71 -1.37
N PRO A 99 -14.82 -4.47 -2.42
CA PRO A 99 -14.57 -3.41 -3.39
C PRO A 99 -15.03 -2.04 -2.87
N GLY A 100 -14.66 -0.97 -3.59
CA GLY A 100 -15.18 0.38 -3.35
C GLY A 100 -14.64 1.04 -2.09
N LYS A 101 -13.46 0.60 -1.64
CA LYS A 101 -12.82 1.13 -0.42
C LYS A 101 -12.11 2.45 -0.67
N LEU A 102 -11.90 2.88 -1.92
CA LEU A 102 -11.33 4.19 -2.20
C LEU A 102 -12.12 5.35 -1.58
N GLU A 103 -13.45 5.25 -1.54
CA GLU A 103 -14.32 6.26 -0.91
C GLU A 103 -14.12 6.34 0.61
N LEU A 104 -13.51 5.33 1.21
CA LEU A 104 -13.24 5.22 2.64
C LEU A 104 -11.82 5.66 3.02
N LEU A 105 -11.00 6.08 2.06
CA LEU A 105 -9.63 6.52 2.30
C LEU A 105 -9.61 7.75 3.22
N GLU A 106 -8.81 7.68 4.27
CA GLU A 106 -8.54 8.80 5.17
C GLU A 106 -7.17 9.40 4.84
N LYS A 107 -7.10 10.72 4.59
CA LYS A 107 -5.88 11.44 4.18
C LYS A 107 -5.29 12.28 5.31
#